data_AF-A0A8H7RCJ6-F1
#
_entry.id   AF-A0A8H7RCJ6-F1
#
_cell.length_a   1.000
_cell.length_b   1.000
_cell.length_c   1.000
_cell.angle_alpha   90.00
_cell.angle_beta   90.00
_cell.angle_gamma   90.00
#
_symmetry.space_group_name_H-M   'P 1'
#
loop_
_entity.id
_entity.type
_entity.pdbx_description
1 polymer ?
#
loop_
_entity_poly.entity_id
_entity_poly.type
_entity_poly.pdbx_seq_one_letter_code
_entity_poly.pdbx_strand_id
1 'polypeptide(L)'
;MSRFLIGKLIQHNISKRYFSSNHIRLNQQYHFDTFKFVERLEKAEFTRQQSESIMMALRKVIGESMTELTKPIVTKAEQEKAIYMYKVDFAQLKSEIQLIEKNDFSIMKAENERLQAQVEKLRQRLKEEIVRAQANVRLDLNLEKGRVRDEASGQEIRMKETDTRIESEIAGLRTQMEAIKFQILQYMVGTMTGAGALFLAYLRIFIAPSKINMMKHQQPLKNASLQSFKKHILYDIFEEQDEETEEEEEEEGDSDYVMNLNQRYFANKRHSTGSSYSLVDHLETIYEVEEEQQQE
;
A
#
# COMPACT_ATOMS: atom_id res chain seq x y z
N MET A 1 -2.67 -51.29 21.83
CA MET A 1 -1.76 -52.36 22.29
C MET A 1 -0.42 -51.88 22.89
N SER A 2 -0.12 -50.58 22.95
CA SER A 2 1.23 -50.10 23.37
C SER A 2 1.43 -49.89 24.89
N ARG A 3 0.35 -49.86 25.69
CA ARG A 3 0.44 -49.67 27.15
C ARG A 3 0.91 -50.92 27.92
N PHE A 4 0.95 -52.09 27.28
CA PHE A 4 1.34 -53.35 27.93
C PHE A 4 2.86 -53.62 27.88
N LEU A 5 3.61 -52.86 27.07
CA LEU A 5 5.05 -53.07 26.87
C LEU A 5 5.93 -52.15 27.71
N ILE A 6 5.40 -51.06 28.25
CA ILE A 6 6.16 -50.11 29.09
C ILE A 6 6.37 -50.67 30.51
N GLY A 7 5.56 -51.64 30.95
CA GLY A 7 5.72 -52.30 32.25
C GLY A 7 6.88 -53.31 32.33
N LYS A 8 7.54 -53.65 31.21
CA LYS A 8 8.51 -54.75 31.15
C LYS A 8 9.99 -54.33 31.12
N LEU A 9 10.29 -53.03 31.09
CA LEU A 9 11.67 -52.53 30.94
C LEU A 9 12.30 -51.93 32.22
N ILE A 10 11.67 -52.10 33.39
CA ILE A 10 12.27 -51.77 34.69
C ILE A 10 12.43 -53.05 35.51
N GLN A 11 13.10 -54.05 34.91
CA GLN A 11 13.72 -55.14 35.67
C GLN A 11 15.11 -54.65 36.10
N HIS A 12 15.15 -53.62 36.95
CA HIS A 12 16.38 -53.34 37.68
C HIS A 12 16.54 -54.48 38.67
N ASN A 13 17.69 -55.14 38.59
CA ASN A 13 18.08 -56.29 39.39
C ASN A 13 18.13 -55.86 40.86
N ILE A 14 16.98 -55.87 41.55
CA ILE A 14 16.89 -55.67 43.00
C ILE A 14 17.49 -56.93 43.60
N SER A 15 18.82 -56.96 43.66
CA SER A 15 19.54 -57.85 44.55
C SER A 15 19.02 -57.54 45.94
N LYS A 16 18.07 -58.35 46.42
CA LYS A 16 17.65 -58.40 47.81
C LYS A 16 18.87 -58.86 48.61
N ARG A 17 19.79 -57.93 48.90
CA ARG A 17 20.82 -58.15 49.90
C ARG A 17 20.06 -58.17 51.21
N TYR A 18 19.93 -59.37 51.77
CA TYR A 18 19.47 -59.58 53.13
C TYR A 18 20.34 -58.70 54.03
N PHE A 19 19.77 -57.60 54.51
CA PHE A 19 20.40 -56.84 55.58
C PHE A 19 20.42 -57.76 56.78
N SER A 20 21.59 -58.35 57.05
CA SER A 20 21.83 -59.02 58.32
C SER A 20 21.82 -57.92 59.36
N SER A 21 20.68 -57.78 60.05
CA SER A 21 20.62 -57.09 61.33
C SER A 21 21.48 -57.88 62.28
N ASN A 22 22.79 -57.61 62.27
CA ASN A 22 23.57 -57.83 63.47
C ASN A 22 23.00 -56.82 64.46
N HIS A 23 22.00 -57.24 65.23
CA HIS A 23 21.79 -56.70 66.55
C HIS A 23 23.14 -56.82 67.24
N ILE A 24 23.91 -55.73 67.20
CA ILE A 24 24.99 -55.53 68.13
C ILE A 24 24.26 -55.55 69.46
N ARG A 25 24.24 -56.73 70.10
CA ARG A 25 24.10 -56.77 71.54
C ARG A 25 25.08 -55.70 71.98
N LEU A 26 24.57 -54.66 72.65
CA LEU A 26 25.38 -53.82 73.51
C LEU A 26 25.97 -54.79 74.53
N ASN A 27 26.97 -55.55 74.10
CA ASN A 27 27.93 -56.17 74.95
C ASN A 27 28.40 -54.96 75.72
N GLN A 28 28.01 -54.87 76.99
CA GLN A 28 28.53 -53.87 77.90
C GLN A 28 30.03 -54.04 77.85
N GLN A 29 30.66 -53.40 76.87
CA GLN A 29 32.08 -53.34 76.73
C GLN A 29 32.43 -52.46 77.92
N TYR A 30 32.87 -53.12 78.99
CA TYR A 30 33.42 -52.44 80.13
C TYR A 30 34.66 -51.72 79.61
N HIS A 31 34.48 -50.48 79.13
CA HIS A 31 35.54 -49.63 78.60
C HIS A 31 36.53 -49.23 79.70
N PHE A 32 36.21 -49.56 80.95
CA PHE A 32 36.96 -49.20 82.13
C PHE A 32 37.20 -50.43 83.01
N ASP A 33 38.48 -50.79 83.19
CA ASP A 33 38.90 -51.85 84.11
C ASP A 33 38.83 -51.33 85.55
N THR A 34 37.73 -51.67 86.24
CA THR A 34 37.47 -51.20 87.60
C THR A 34 38.43 -51.81 88.62
N PHE A 35 38.94 -53.02 88.38
CA PHE A 35 39.79 -53.73 89.33
C PHE A 35 41.21 -53.15 89.33
N LYS A 36 41.79 -52.96 88.14
CA LYS A 36 43.12 -52.36 87.99
C LYS A 36 43.18 -50.91 88.45
N PHE A 37 42.06 -50.19 88.37
CA PHE A 37 41.96 -48.83 88.89
C PHE A 37 42.00 -48.80 90.43
N VAL A 38 41.24 -49.68 91.09
CA VAL A 38 41.25 -49.81 92.56
C VAL A 38 42.62 -50.28 93.06
N GLU A 39 43.24 -51.27 92.41
CA GLU A 39 44.57 -51.76 92.77
C GLU A 39 45.66 -50.65 92.70
N ARG A 40 45.55 -49.74 91.74
CA ARG A 40 46.47 -48.59 91.62
C ARG A 40 46.28 -47.57 92.73
N LEU A 41 45.05 -47.37 93.20
CA LEU A 41 44.77 -46.45 94.31
C LEU A 41 45.22 -47.04 95.65
N GLU A 42 45.06 -48.34 95.86
CA GLU A 42 45.59 -49.04 97.03
C GLU A 42 47.12 -48.95 97.11
N LYS A 43 47.83 -49.06 95.97
CA LYS A 43 49.29 -48.85 95.88
C LYS A 43 49.73 -47.40 96.16
N ALA A 44 48.80 -46.44 96.07
CA ALA A 44 49.05 -45.03 96.36
C ALA A 44 48.59 -44.63 97.78
N GLU A 45 48.53 -45.60 98.70
CA GLU A 45 48.17 -45.44 100.13
C GLU A 45 46.71 -45.05 100.41
N PHE A 46 45.80 -45.19 99.43
CA PHE A 46 44.37 -45.05 99.70
C PHE A 46 43.80 -46.34 100.30
N THR A 47 42.87 -46.20 101.24
CA THR A 47 42.13 -47.36 101.75
C THR A 47 41.29 -47.98 100.63
N ARG A 48 41.04 -49.29 100.73
CA ARG A 48 40.19 -50.01 99.76
C ARG A 48 38.82 -49.37 99.59
N GLN A 49 38.20 -48.95 100.71
CA GLN A 49 36.88 -48.34 100.73
C GLN A 49 36.84 -46.97 100.03
N GLN A 50 37.90 -46.17 100.17
CA GLN A 50 38.06 -44.90 99.45
C GLN A 50 38.28 -45.14 97.95
N SER A 51 39.12 -46.12 97.61
CA SER A 51 39.43 -46.50 96.23
C SER A 51 38.19 -47.01 95.48
N GLU A 52 37.38 -47.85 96.12
CA GLU A 52 36.10 -48.33 95.59
C GLU A 52 35.09 -47.18 95.43
N SER A 53 35.05 -46.22 96.35
CA SER A 53 34.14 -45.06 96.27
C SER A 53 34.51 -44.12 95.10
N ILE A 54 35.79 -43.81 94.94
CA ILE A 54 36.30 -42.98 93.82
C ILE A 54 36.05 -43.68 92.48
N MET A 55 36.27 -45.00 92.44
CA MET A 55 35.93 -45.83 91.29
C MET A 55 34.43 -45.71 90.97
N MET A 56 33.53 -45.95 91.92
CA MET A 56 32.09 -45.87 91.64
C MET A 56 31.67 -44.50 91.09
N ALA A 57 32.21 -43.40 91.62
CA ALA A 57 31.98 -42.06 91.09
C ALA A 57 32.48 -41.91 89.65
N LEU A 58 33.71 -42.36 89.35
CA LEU A 58 34.31 -42.28 88.02
C LEU A 58 33.56 -43.15 86.99
N ARG A 59 33.14 -44.36 87.36
CA ARG A 59 32.33 -45.22 86.48
C ARG A 59 31.00 -44.57 86.13
N LYS A 60 30.37 -43.87 87.08
CA LYS A 60 29.13 -43.13 86.83
C LYS A 60 29.35 -42.02 85.82
N VAL A 61 30.36 -41.17 86.03
CA VAL A 61 30.68 -40.05 85.11
C VAL A 61 31.05 -40.53 83.72
N ILE A 62 31.87 -41.59 83.61
CA ILE A 62 32.24 -42.19 82.31
C ILE A 62 31.00 -42.79 81.61
N GLY A 63 30.12 -43.46 82.35
CA GLY A 63 28.88 -44.02 81.80
C GLY A 63 27.93 -42.94 81.27
N GLU A 64 27.76 -41.85 82.02
CA GLU A 64 26.96 -40.69 81.61
C GLU A 64 27.59 -40.00 80.39
N SER A 65 28.90 -39.75 80.40
CA SER A 65 29.62 -39.13 79.29
C SER A 65 29.56 -39.97 78.00
N MET A 66 29.77 -41.28 78.09
CA MET A 66 29.71 -42.18 76.94
C MET A 66 28.29 -42.24 76.35
N THR A 67 27.28 -42.22 77.20
CA THR A 67 25.87 -42.19 76.76
C THR A 67 25.57 -40.89 76.02
N GLU A 68 25.96 -39.75 76.57
CA GLU A 68 25.72 -38.45 75.92
C GLU A 68 26.52 -38.29 74.63
N LEU A 69 27.77 -38.79 74.58
CA LEU A 69 28.59 -38.78 73.36
C LEU A 69 28.06 -39.70 72.26
N THR A 70 27.46 -40.83 72.62
CA THR A 70 26.95 -41.82 71.64
C THR A 70 25.54 -41.47 71.15
N LYS A 71 24.77 -40.70 71.91
CA LYS A 71 23.39 -40.29 71.60
C LYS A 71 23.19 -39.65 70.21
N PRO A 72 24.07 -38.77 69.69
CA PRO A 72 23.94 -38.25 68.32
C PRO A 72 24.61 -39.12 67.25
N ILE A 73 25.30 -40.20 67.62
CA ILE A 73 26.03 -41.04 66.68
C ILE A 73 25.03 -41.97 65.98
N VAL A 74 24.98 -41.85 64.66
CA VAL A 74 24.15 -42.70 63.81
C VAL A 74 24.87 -44.02 63.56
N THR A 75 24.15 -45.14 63.60
CA THR A 75 24.74 -46.44 63.30
C THR A 75 25.12 -46.53 61.81
N LYS A 76 26.13 -47.34 61.47
CA LYS A 76 26.52 -47.55 60.06
C LYS A 76 25.36 -48.06 59.20
N ALA A 77 24.50 -48.91 59.76
CA ALA A 77 23.33 -49.43 59.08
C ALA A 77 22.30 -48.33 58.76
N GLU A 78 22.04 -47.41 59.69
CA GLU A 78 21.14 -46.27 59.46
C GLU A 78 21.73 -45.28 58.45
N GLN A 79 23.05 -45.04 58.52
CA GLN A 79 23.76 -44.22 57.53
C GLN A 79 23.63 -44.81 56.12
N GLU A 80 23.87 -46.12 55.96
CA GLU A 80 23.75 -46.80 54.67
C GLU A 80 22.32 -46.80 54.13
N LYS A 81 21.32 -46.99 55.02
CA LYS A 81 19.91 -46.88 54.66
C LYS A 81 19.56 -45.48 54.13
N ALA A 82 20.01 -44.43 54.80
CA ALA A 82 19.77 -43.05 54.37
C ALA A 82 20.41 -42.77 53.00
N ILE A 83 21.68 -43.20 52.82
CA ILE A 83 22.38 -43.08 51.53
C ILE A 83 21.63 -43.83 50.42
N TYR A 84 21.13 -45.03 50.70
CA TYR A 84 20.36 -45.80 49.71
C TYR A 84 19.07 -45.08 49.32
N MET A 85 18.34 -44.55 50.29
CA MET A 85 17.12 -43.77 50.05
C MET A 85 17.41 -42.56 49.15
N TYR A 86 18.45 -41.77 49.47
CA TYR A 86 18.87 -40.65 48.63
C TYR A 86 19.24 -41.06 47.20
N LYS A 87 19.88 -42.23 47.01
CA LYS A 87 20.21 -42.73 45.67
C LYS A 87 18.98 -43.08 44.86
N VAL A 88 17.97 -43.69 45.49
CA VAL A 88 16.70 -44.02 44.83
C VAL A 88 15.96 -42.73 44.47
N ASP A 89 15.84 -41.80 45.42
CA ASP A 89 15.17 -40.50 45.20
C ASP A 89 15.85 -39.71 44.08
N PHE A 90 17.19 -39.70 44.04
CA PHE A 90 17.95 -39.02 42.99
C PHE A 90 17.76 -39.69 41.62
N ALA A 91 17.70 -41.02 41.58
CA ALA A 91 17.43 -41.74 40.34
C ALA A 91 16.01 -41.46 39.81
N GLN A 92 15.03 -41.38 40.71
CA GLN A 92 13.66 -41.02 40.35
C GLN A 92 13.58 -39.57 39.85
N LEU A 93 14.12 -38.61 40.62
CA LEU A 93 14.15 -37.20 40.24
C LEU A 93 14.80 -36.99 38.88
N LYS A 94 15.93 -37.66 38.63
CA LYS A 94 16.60 -37.62 37.32
C LYS A 94 15.70 -38.12 36.19
N SER A 95 14.98 -39.22 36.41
CA SER A 95 14.07 -39.76 35.40
C SER A 95 12.88 -38.84 35.13
N GLU A 96 12.34 -38.20 36.17
CA GLU A 96 11.24 -37.25 36.05
C GLU A 96 11.69 -35.99 35.28
N ILE A 97 12.83 -35.41 35.64
CA ILE A 97 13.42 -34.26 34.93
C ILE A 97 13.63 -34.58 33.45
N GLN A 98 14.25 -35.72 33.14
CA GLN A 98 14.50 -36.12 31.75
C GLN A 98 13.22 -36.31 30.94
N LEU A 99 12.13 -36.76 31.58
CA LEU A 99 10.83 -36.91 30.92
C LEU A 99 10.22 -35.54 30.63
N ILE A 100 10.22 -34.64 31.63
CA ILE A 100 9.69 -33.28 31.49
C ILE A 100 10.46 -32.52 30.42
N GLU A 101 11.79 -32.51 30.47
CA GLU A 101 12.64 -31.85 29.48
C GLU A 101 12.35 -32.33 28.06
N LYS A 102 12.18 -33.64 27.85
CA LYS A 102 11.83 -34.19 26.53
C LYS A 102 10.42 -33.78 26.09
N ASN A 103 9.47 -33.74 27.02
CA ASN A 103 8.10 -33.35 26.73
C ASN A 103 8.03 -31.86 26.36
N ASP A 104 8.59 -31.00 27.19
CA ASP A 104 8.65 -29.55 26.99
C ASP A 104 9.39 -29.21 25.71
N PHE A 105 10.53 -29.86 25.45
CA PHE A 105 11.25 -29.69 24.20
C PHE A 105 10.41 -30.08 22.98
N SER A 106 9.66 -31.19 23.05
CA SER A 106 8.79 -31.61 21.96
C SER A 106 7.64 -30.63 21.72
N ILE A 107 7.03 -30.11 22.79
CA ILE A 107 5.96 -29.11 22.69
C ILE A 107 6.50 -27.80 22.11
N MET A 108 7.61 -27.30 22.67
CA MET A 108 8.24 -26.07 22.21
C MET A 108 8.70 -26.17 20.75
N LYS A 109 9.27 -27.31 20.34
CA LYS A 109 9.64 -27.56 18.96
C LYS A 109 8.42 -27.52 18.02
N ALA A 110 7.34 -28.21 18.37
CA ALA A 110 6.12 -28.23 17.58
C ALA A 110 5.48 -26.82 17.49
N GLU A 111 5.50 -26.05 18.57
CA GLU A 111 5.03 -24.67 18.56
C GLU A 111 5.90 -23.77 17.70
N ASN A 112 7.23 -23.92 17.75
CA ASN A 112 8.16 -23.18 16.91
C ASN A 112 7.92 -23.47 15.41
N GLU A 113 7.81 -24.75 15.03
CA GLU A 113 7.47 -25.15 13.65
C GLU A 113 6.12 -24.57 13.21
N ARG A 114 5.11 -24.58 14.09
CA ARG A 114 3.78 -23.98 13.84
C ARG A 114 3.86 -22.46 13.67
N LEU A 115 4.66 -21.76 14.48
CA LEU A 115 4.84 -20.32 14.37
C LEU A 115 5.59 -19.96 13.10
N GLN A 116 6.64 -20.69 12.76
CA GLN A 116 7.40 -20.51 11.53
C GLN A 116 6.50 -20.66 10.29
N ALA A 117 5.63 -21.67 10.26
CA ALA A 117 4.65 -21.85 9.19
C ALA A 117 3.63 -20.69 9.10
N GLN A 118 3.20 -20.13 10.23
CA GLN A 118 2.32 -18.96 10.25
C GLN A 118 3.01 -17.70 9.75
N VAL A 119 4.27 -17.49 10.11
CA VAL A 119 5.08 -16.37 9.62
C VAL A 119 5.22 -16.44 8.11
N GLU A 120 5.53 -17.62 7.56
CA GLU A 120 5.65 -17.78 6.10
C GLU A 120 4.32 -17.52 5.39
N LYS A 121 3.21 -18.05 5.94
CA LYS A 121 1.87 -17.79 5.41
C LYS A 121 1.50 -16.31 5.45
N LEU A 122 1.87 -15.60 6.51
CA LEU A 122 1.60 -14.17 6.64
C LEU A 122 2.46 -13.35 5.65
N ARG A 123 3.73 -13.73 5.49
CA ARG A 123 4.65 -13.14 4.51
C ARG A 123 4.10 -13.29 3.08
N GLN A 124 3.60 -14.48 2.72
CA GLN A 124 2.99 -14.71 1.41
C GLN A 124 1.74 -13.83 1.21
N ARG A 125 0.82 -13.81 2.18
CA ARG A 125 -0.39 -12.97 2.11
C ARG A 125 -0.05 -11.49 1.98
N LEU A 126 0.94 -11.01 2.72
CA LEU A 126 1.38 -9.62 2.64
C LEU A 126 1.92 -9.31 1.25
N LYS A 127 2.72 -10.21 0.66
CA LYS A 127 3.20 -10.06 -0.72
C LYS A 127 2.05 -9.98 -1.72
N GLU A 128 1.06 -10.85 -1.60
CA GLU A 128 -0.14 -10.85 -2.45
C GLU A 128 -0.94 -9.54 -2.31
N GLU A 129 -1.15 -9.05 -1.09
CA GLU A 129 -1.85 -7.78 -0.85
C GLU A 129 -1.06 -6.57 -1.36
N ILE A 130 0.28 -6.57 -1.26
CA ILE A 130 1.12 -5.51 -1.84
C ILE A 130 0.95 -5.48 -3.36
N VAL A 131 1.06 -6.64 -4.02
CA VAL A 131 0.90 -6.74 -5.47
C VAL A 131 -0.50 -6.28 -5.90
N ARG A 132 -1.53 -6.70 -5.15
CA ARG A 132 -2.92 -6.30 -5.41
C ARG A 132 -3.12 -4.79 -5.22
N ALA A 133 -2.62 -4.22 -4.14
CA ALA A 133 -2.72 -2.78 -3.88
C ALA A 133 -1.99 -1.97 -4.96
N GLN A 134 -0.80 -2.42 -5.38
CA GLN A 134 -0.06 -1.80 -6.46
C GLN A 134 -0.81 -1.85 -7.80
N ALA A 135 -1.45 -2.98 -8.12
CA ALA A 135 -2.28 -3.11 -9.32
C ALA A 135 -3.51 -2.18 -9.27
N ASN A 136 -4.17 -2.08 -8.10
CA ASN A 136 -5.30 -1.17 -7.91
C ASN A 136 -4.87 0.29 -8.10
N VAL A 137 -3.78 0.73 -7.49
CA VAL A 137 -3.26 2.10 -7.65
C VAL A 137 -2.91 2.40 -9.11
N ARG A 138 -2.28 1.45 -9.82
CA ARG A 138 -2.01 1.60 -11.25
C ARG A 138 -3.29 1.75 -12.07
N LEU A 139 -4.32 0.96 -11.77
CA LEU A 139 -5.63 1.07 -12.42
C LEU A 139 -6.28 2.42 -12.14
N ASP A 140 -6.31 2.85 -10.88
CA ASP A 140 -6.90 4.13 -10.46
C ASP A 140 -6.23 5.30 -11.18
N LEU A 141 -4.89 5.32 -11.26
CA LEU A 141 -4.14 6.34 -11.99
C LEU A 141 -4.46 6.33 -13.49
N ASN A 142 -4.60 5.15 -14.10
CA ASN A 142 -4.93 5.04 -15.52
C ASN A 142 -6.36 5.54 -15.81
N LEU A 143 -7.32 5.20 -14.95
CA LEU A 143 -8.69 5.69 -15.05
C LEU A 143 -8.74 7.21 -14.86
N GLU A 144 -8.03 7.74 -13.86
CA GLU A 144 -7.98 9.16 -13.58
C GLU A 144 -7.29 9.95 -14.71
N LYS A 145 -6.20 9.42 -15.26
CA LYS A 145 -5.56 9.99 -16.46
C LYS A 145 -6.51 10.00 -17.66
N GLY A 146 -7.32 8.95 -17.82
CA GLY A 146 -8.40 8.90 -18.81
C GLY A 146 -9.42 10.00 -18.59
N ARG A 147 -9.97 10.12 -17.37
CA ARG A 147 -10.94 11.15 -16.98
C ARG A 147 -10.42 12.56 -17.22
N VAL A 148 -9.20 12.87 -16.77
CA VAL A 148 -8.56 14.18 -16.96
C VAL A 148 -8.39 14.50 -18.44
N ARG A 149 -8.00 13.52 -19.26
CA ARG A 149 -7.89 13.71 -20.71
C ARG A 149 -9.25 13.99 -21.35
N ASP A 150 -10.28 13.24 -20.96
CA ASP A 150 -11.62 13.41 -21.53
C ASP A 150 -12.22 14.76 -21.11
N GLU A 151 -11.98 15.22 -19.87
CA GLU A 151 -12.32 16.56 -19.41
C GLU A 151 -11.56 17.66 -20.15
N ALA A 152 -10.25 17.49 -20.35
CA ALA A 152 -9.43 18.42 -21.12
C ALA A 152 -9.91 18.53 -22.58
N SER A 153 -10.23 17.40 -23.21
CA SER A 153 -10.82 17.37 -24.56
C SER A 153 -12.18 18.07 -24.60
N GLY A 154 -13.01 17.87 -23.58
CA GLY A 154 -14.29 18.57 -23.46
C GLY A 154 -14.13 20.09 -23.32
N GLN A 155 -13.13 20.53 -22.55
CA GLN A 155 -12.79 21.95 -22.44
C GLN A 155 -12.24 22.52 -23.75
N GLU A 156 -11.41 21.78 -24.48
CA GLU A 156 -10.91 22.20 -25.79
C GLU A 156 -12.04 22.45 -26.79
N ILE A 157 -13.04 21.56 -26.83
CA ILE A 157 -14.22 21.73 -27.68
C ILE A 157 -15.00 23.00 -27.30
N ARG A 158 -15.26 23.22 -26.00
CA ARG A 158 -15.96 24.43 -25.52
C ARG A 158 -15.17 25.70 -25.82
N MET A 159 -13.84 25.63 -25.74
CA MET A 159 -12.97 26.75 -26.09
C MET A 159 -13.12 27.09 -27.57
N LYS A 160 -13.03 26.09 -28.46
CA LYS A 160 -13.21 26.29 -29.91
C LYS A 160 -14.59 26.82 -30.26
N GLU A 161 -15.65 26.34 -29.62
CA GLU A 161 -17.01 26.87 -29.82
C GLU A 161 -17.11 28.33 -29.37
N THR A 162 -16.46 28.69 -28.27
CA THR A 162 -16.42 30.09 -27.81
C THR A 162 -15.63 30.96 -28.78
N ASP A 163 -14.52 30.45 -29.30
CA ASP A 163 -13.67 31.14 -30.28
C ASP A 163 -14.43 31.42 -31.58
N THR A 164 -15.14 30.43 -32.12
CA THR A 164 -15.97 30.62 -33.33
C THR A 164 -17.14 31.57 -33.10
N ARG A 165 -17.75 31.58 -31.90
CA ARG A 165 -18.77 32.57 -31.54
C ARG A 165 -18.18 33.99 -31.52
N ILE A 166 -16.99 34.17 -30.95
CA ILE A 166 -16.29 35.46 -30.93
C ILE A 166 -15.98 35.91 -32.36
N GLU A 167 -15.46 35.04 -33.22
CA GLU A 167 -15.19 35.36 -34.63
C GLU A 167 -16.47 35.78 -35.36
N SER A 168 -17.58 35.07 -35.14
CA SER A 168 -18.88 35.41 -35.70
C SER A 168 -19.39 36.77 -35.21
N GLU A 169 -19.22 37.09 -33.91
CA GLU A 169 -19.57 38.40 -33.36
C GLU A 169 -18.71 39.51 -33.98
N ILE A 170 -17.40 39.28 -34.16
CA ILE A 170 -16.49 40.23 -34.82
C ILE A 170 -16.90 40.46 -36.28
N ALA A 171 -17.23 39.41 -37.03
CA ALA A 171 -17.72 39.52 -38.41
C ALA A 171 -19.03 40.33 -38.46
N GLY A 172 -19.97 40.05 -37.54
CA GLY A 172 -21.21 40.81 -37.41
C GLY A 172 -20.97 42.30 -37.12
N LEU A 173 -20.05 42.62 -36.21
CA LEU A 173 -19.65 44.01 -35.92
C LEU A 173 -19.00 44.69 -37.13
N ARG A 174 -18.20 43.97 -37.92
CA ARG A 174 -17.60 44.49 -39.16
C ARG A 174 -18.69 44.84 -40.18
N THR A 175 -19.65 43.96 -40.42
CA THR A 175 -20.77 44.22 -41.34
C THR A 175 -21.60 45.42 -40.88
N GLN A 176 -21.90 45.52 -39.59
CA GLN A 176 -22.59 46.70 -39.04
C GLN A 176 -21.79 47.98 -39.28
N MET A 177 -20.46 47.94 -39.11
CA MET A 177 -19.59 49.08 -39.35
C MET A 177 -19.59 49.49 -40.84
N GLU A 178 -19.58 48.53 -41.76
CA GLU A 178 -19.69 48.80 -43.20
C GLU A 178 -21.04 49.42 -43.57
N ALA A 179 -22.13 48.91 -43.00
CA ALA A 179 -23.46 49.49 -43.16
C ALA A 179 -23.51 50.95 -42.65
N ILE A 180 -22.91 51.23 -41.49
CA ILE A 180 -22.81 52.61 -40.96
C ILE A 180 -22.01 53.51 -41.90
N LYS A 181 -20.88 53.05 -42.44
CA LYS A 181 -20.11 53.82 -43.44
C LYS A 181 -20.95 54.16 -44.67
N PHE A 182 -21.73 53.20 -45.17
CA PHE A 182 -22.60 53.41 -46.32
C PHE A 182 -23.74 54.38 -46.01
N GLN A 183 -24.36 54.29 -44.84
CA GLN A 183 -25.38 55.26 -44.40
C GLN A 183 -24.80 56.68 -44.34
N ILE A 184 -23.60 56.86 -43.78
CA ILE A 184 -22.92 58.16 -43.75
C ILE A 184 -22.72 58.69 -45.18
N LEU A 185 -22.28 57.84 -46.12
CA LEU A 185 -22.14 58.22 -47.52
C LEU A 185 -23.48 58.67 -48.13
N GLN A 186 -24.56 57.94 -47.88
CA GLN A 186 -25.90 58.31 -48.35
C GLN A 186 -26.37 59.66 -47.79
N TYR A 187 -26.17 59.91 -46.49
CA TYR A 187 -26.47 61.21 -45.89
C TYR A 187 -25.65 62.35 -46.50
N MET A 188 -24.37 62.10 -46.81
CA MET A 188 -23.52 63.08 -47.50
C MET A 188 -24.05 63.40 -48.91
N VAL A 189 -24.41 62.38 -49.70
CA VAL A 189 -25.00 62.58 -51.04
C VAL A 189 -26.33 63.34 -50.94
N GLY A 190 -27.18 62.97 -49.97
CA GLY A 190 -28.47 63.63 -49.74
C GLY A 190 -28.33 65.10 -49.37
N THR A 191 -27.39 65.43 -48.47
CA THR A 191 -27.13 66.82 -48.05
C THR A 191 -26.51 67.65 -49.17
N MET A 192 -25.55 67.11 -49.94
CA MET A 192 -24.99 67.79 -51.11
C MET A 192 -26.05 68.04 -52.19
N THR A 193 -26.89 67.04 -52.48
CA THR A 193 -27.98 67.17 -53.46
C THR A 193 -29.03 68.18 -53.00
N GLY A 194 -29.40 68.16 -51.72
CA GLY A 194 -30.32 69.13 -51.13
C GLY A 194 -29.77 70.56 -51.19
N ALA A 195 -28.51 70.77 -50.81
CA ALA A 195 -27.85 72.06 -50.93
C ALA A 195 -27.77 72.54 -52.38
N GLY A 196 -27.41 71.65 -53.33
CA GLY A 196 -27.40 71.95 -54.76
C GLY A 196 -28.78 72.32 -55.30
N ALA A 197 -29.84 71.61 -54.90
CA ALA A 197 -31.21 71.92 -55.29
C ALA A 197 -31.67 73.28 -54.76
N LEU A 198 -31.34 73.61 -53.50
CA LEU A 198 -31.61 74.93 -52.92
C LEU A 198 -30.85 76.05 -53.65
N PHE A 199 -29.58 75.82 -54.00
CA PHE A 199 -28.78 76.75 -54.78
C PHE A 199 -29.38 76.99 -56.17
N LEU A 200 -29.79 75.93 -56.87
CA LEU A 200 -30.49 76.03 -58.16
C LEU A 200 -31.84 76.73 -58.04
N ALA A 201 -32.60 76.49 -56.98
CA ALA A 201 -33.86 77.18 -56.71
C ALA A 201 -33.65 78.68 -56.46
N TYR A 202 -32.59 79.05 -55.71
CA TYR A 202 -32.19 80.45 -55.51
C TYR A 202 -31.83 81.12 -56.84
N LEU A 203 -30.98 80.48 -57.66
CA LEU A 203 -30.65 80.99 -58.99
C LEU A 203 -31.90 81.15 -59.87
N ARG A 204 -32.85 80.21 -59.82
CA ARG A 204 -34.11 80.29 -60.57
C ARG A 204 -34.97 81.49 -60.15
N ILE A 205 -35.05 81.78 -58.85
CA ILE A 205 -35.81 82.94 -58.34
C ILE A 205 -35.10 84.26 -58.70
N PHE A 206 -33.77 84.28 -58.72
CA PHE A 206 -32.99 85.49 -59.01
C PHE A 206 -32.87 85.81 -60.51
N ILE A 207 -32.85 84.79 -61.38
CA ILE A 207 -32.59 84.94 -62.83
C ILE A 207 -33.87 84.95 -63.69
N ALA A 208 -35.05 84.63 -63.16
CA ALA A 208 -36.29 84.55 -63.96
C ALA A 208 -37.08 85.88 -64.04
N PRO A 209 -37.16 86.54 -65.21
CA PRO A 209 -38.22 87.53 -65.48
C PRO A 209 -39.56 86.82 -65.77
N SER A 210 -40.63 87.52 -65.40
CA SER A 210 -42.03 87.10 -65.40
C SER A 210 -42.69 87.01 -66.80
N LYS A 211 -43.70 86.11 -66.93
CA LYS A 211 -45.03 86.20 -67.63
C LYS A 211 -45.52 84.77 -67.99
N ILE A 212 -46.56 84.20 -67.37
CA ILE A 212 -48.03 84.41 -67.43
C ILE A 212 -48.71 83.90 -68.73
N ASN A 213 -49.53 82.85 -68.54
CA ASN A 213 -50.78 82.43 -69.22
C ASN A 213 -50.79 82.11 -70.72
N MET A 214 -51.63 81.23 -71.26
CA MET A 214 -52.45 80.08 -70.86
C MET A 214 -53.27 79.77 -72.11
N MET A 215 -53.21 78.57 -72.70
CA MET A 215 -54.29 78.08 -73.57
C MET A 215 -54.36 76.56 -73.50
N LYS A 216 -55.48 76.07 -72.96
CA LYS A 216 -55.87 74.66 -72.98
C LYS A 216 -56.28 74.29 -74.40
N HIS A 217 -55.79 73.15 -74.89
CA HIS A 217 -56.55 72.31 -75.80
C HIS A 217 -56.43 70.85 -75.36
N GLN A 218 -57.59 70.20 -75.31
CA GLN A 218 -57.85 68.84 -74.85
C GLN A 218 -57.20 67.80 -75.78
N GLN A 219 -56.56 66.76 -75.23
CA GLN A 219 -56.74 65.32 -75.54
C GLN A 219 -55.75 64.47 -74.68
N PRO A 220 -56.07 63.21 -74.30
CA PRO A 220 -55.40 62.54 -73.18
C PRO A 220 -54.50 61.33 -73.58
N LEU A 221 -53.72 60.83 -72.60
CA LEU A 221 -52.92 59.57 -72.54
C LEU A 221 -51.61 59.55 -73.39
N LYS A 222 -50.46 58.99 -72.99
CA LYS A 222 -50.12 57.84 -72.10
C LYS A 222 -48.76 58.01 -71.39
N ASN A 223 -48.73 57.46 -70.19
CA ASN A 223 -47.69 57.49 -69.16
C ASN A 223 -46.66 56.37 -69.38
N ALA A 224 -46.17 56.21 -70.62
CA ALA A 224 -45.44 55.01 -71.03
C ALA A 224 -43.91 55.04 -70.83
N SER A 225 -43.29 56.20 -70.55
CA SER A 225 -41.82 56.24 -70.40
C SER A 225 -41.32 56.24 -68.95
N LEU A 226 -42.15 56.66 -67.98
CA LEU A 226 -41.72 56.77 -66.59
C LEU A 226 -41.90 55.46 -65.79
N GLN A 227 -42.79 54.57 -66.25
CA GLN A 227 -42.93 53.21 -65.71
C GLN A 227 -41.77 52.31 -66.17
N SER A 228 -41.29 52.46 -67.41
CA SER A 228 -40.16 51.67 -67.93
C SER A 228 -38.83 52.02 -67.25
N PHE A 229 -38.59 53.30 -66.93
CA PHE A 229 -37.36 53.71 -66.26
C PHE A 229 -37.33 53.27 -64.78
N LYS A 230 -38.50 53.25 -64.12
CA LYS A 230 -38.62 52.74 -62.74
C LYS A 230 -38.55 51.22 -62.67
N LYS A 231 -38.92 50.50 -63.75
CA LYS A 231 -38.79 49.04 -63.87
C LYS A 231 -37.33 48.62 -64.11
N HIS A 232 -36.54 49.39 -64.84
CA HIS A 232 -35.13 49.08 -65.12
C HIS A 232 -34.25 49.23 -63.86
N ILE A 233 -34.40 50.34 -63.13
CA ILE A 233 -33.61 50.60 -61.90
C ILE A 233 -33.95 49.60 -60.77
N LEU A 234 -35.17 49.07 -60.74
CA LEU A 234 -35.58 48.11 -59.71
C LEU A 234 -35.18 46.67 -60.05
N TYR A 235 -34.95 46.34 -61.33
CA TYR A 235 -34.45 45.02 -61.75
C TYR A 235 -32.93 44.92 -61.56
N ASP A 236 -32.18 45.98 -61.88
CA ASP A 236 -30.71 46.01 -61.74
C ASP A 236 -30.21 45.97 -60.27
N ILE A 237 -31.09 46.15 -59.28
CA ILE A 237 -30.76 46.09 -57.84
C ILE A 237 -31.12 44.71 -57.24
N PHE A 238 -31.85 43.85 -57.95
CA PHE A 238 -32.40 42.60 -57.41
C PHE A 238 -31.99 41.32 -58.17
N GLU A 239 -31.08 41.42 -59.15
CA GLU A 239 -30.63 40.31 -60.01
C GLU A 239 -29.09 40.18 -59.98
N GLU A 240 -28.51 40.17 -58.79
CA GLU A 240 -27.10 39.78 -58.54
C GLU A 240 -27.01 38.69 -57.45
N GLN A 241 -28.06 37.88 -57.33
CA GLN A 241 -28.04 36.57 -56.67
C GLN A 241 -28.62 35.55 -57.66
N ASP A 242 -27.80 34.56 -58.01
CA ASP A 242 -28.12 33.33 -58.77
C ASP A 242 -28.37 33.61 -60.28
N GLU A 243 -27.68 33.07 -61.29
CA GLU A 243 -26.95 31.83 -61.52
C GLU A 243 -26.07 32.03 -62.77
N GLU A 244 -24.87 31.46 -62.83
CA GLU A 244 -24.49 30.74 -64.06
C GLU A 244 -23.53 29.59 -63.73
N THR A 245 -23.89 28.46 -64.33
CA THR A 245 -23.47 27.09 -64.08
C THR A 245 -22.42 26.68 -65.12
N GLU A 246 -21.59 25.73 -64.70
CA GLU A 246 -20.74 24.77 -65.44
C GLU A 246 -20.90 24.65 -66.97
N GLU A 247 -19.76 24.57 -67.67
CA GLU A 247 -19.42 23.54 -68.69
C GLU A 247 -17.90 23.30 -68.57
N GLU A 248 -17.44 22.17 -68.02
CA GLU A 248 -17.13 20.87 -68.65
C GLU A 248 -16.02 20.89 -69.73
N GLU A 249 -14.84 20.36 -69.36
CA GLU A 249 -14.03 19.49 -70.25
C GLU A 249 -13.50 18.31 -69.42
N GLU A 250 -13.76 17.11 -69.95
CA GLU A 250 -13.35 15.80 -69.45
C GLU A 250 -11.83 15.60 -69.57
N GLU A 251 -11.18 15.06 -68.54
CA GLU A 251 -10.17 14.03 -68.76
C GLU A 251 -10.23 12.96 -67.66
N GLU A 252 -10.24 11.73 -68.15
CA GLU A 252 -10.47 10.44 -67.53
C GLU A 252 -9.32 10.02 -66.59
N GLY A 253 -9.63 9.55 -65.37
CA GLY A 253 -8.65 8.82 -64.57
C GLY A 253 -8.83 8.85 -63.04
N ASP A 254 -9.13 7.68 -62.49
CA ASP A 254 -8.94 7.27 -61.09
C ASP A 254 -9.84 7.87 -59.98
N SER A 255 -11.03 7.26 -59.93
CA SER A 255 -11.77 6.96 -58.71
C SER A 255 -10.88 6.34 -57.62
N ASP A 256 -10.34 7.15 -56.69
CA ASP A 256 -10.11 6.74 -55.28
C ASP A 256 -9.57 7.85 -54.33
N TYR A 257 -9.56 9.13 -54.74
CA TYR A 257 -8.69 10.12 -54.09
C TYR A 257 -9.36 11.28 -53.32
N VAL A 258 -10.57 11.18 -52.75
CA VAL A 258 -11.04 12.23 -51.80
C VAL A 258 -11.88 11.74 -50.61
N MET A 259 -11.67 10.50 -50.17
CA MET A 259 -12.24 10.03 -48.90
C MET A 259 -11.21 9.43 -47.96
N ASN A 260 -9.99 9.98 -47.93
CA ASN A 260 -8.95 9.52 -46.98
C ASN A 260 -7.87 10.56 -46.66
N LEU A 261 -8.25 11.75 -46.18
CA LEU A 261 -7.30 12.65 -45.50
C LEU A 261 -7.70 12.99 -44.06
N ASN A 262 -8.99 13.08 -43.74
CA ASN A 262 -9.43 13.25 -42.34
C ASN A 262 -9.40 11.95 -41.52
N GLN A 263 -9.25 10.77 -42.13
CA GLN A 263 -9.01 9.52 -41.40
C GLN A 263 -7.51 9.18 -41.27
N ARG A 264 -6.64 9.68 -42.15
CA ARG A 264 -5.19 9.43 -42.10
C ARG A 264 -4.45 10.27 -41.06
N TYR A 265 -4.97 11.46 -40.71
CA TYR A 265 -4.43 12.26 -39.61
C TYR A 265 -4.68 11.64 -38.22
N PHE A 266 -5.66 10.74 -38.10
CA PHE A 266 -5.97 10.00 -36.87
C PHE A 266 -5.53 8.53 -36.88
N ALA A 267 -5.06 8.01 -38.02
CA ALA A 267 -4.54 6.65 -38.15
C ALA A 267 -3.00 6.56 -38.03
N ASN A 268 -2.25 7.63 -38.35
CA ASN A 268 -0.78 7.56 -38.39
C ASN A 268 -0.06 8.04 -37.10
N LYS A 269 -0.75 8.04 -35.95
CA LYS A 269 -0.12 8.18 -34.61
C LYS A 269 -0.32 6.94 -33.73
N ARG A 270 -0.59 5.79 -34.36
CA ARG A 270 -0.72 4.48 -33.72
C ARG A 270 0.00 3.42 -34.53
N HIS A 271 1.31 3.56 -34.73
CA HIS A 271 2.31 2.47 -34.70
C HIS A 271 3.69 3.00 -35.16
N SER A 272 4.74 2.53 -34.47
CA SER A 272 6.17 2.85 -34.63
C SER A 272 6.56 4.24 -34.08
N THR A 273 7.37 4.43 -33.04
CA THR A 273 8.42 3.66 -32.34
C THR A 273 8.70 4.51 -31.08
N GLY A 274 8.79 3.96 -29.87
CA GLY A 274 10.03 3.36 -29.38
C GLY A 274 10.90 4.43 -28.70
N SER A 275 11.23 4.19 -27.42
CA SER A 275 12.08 5.01 -26.54
C SER A 275 11.36 6.07 -25.68
N SER A 276 10.75 5.60 -24.59
CA SER A 276 10.95 6.24 -23.30
C SER A 276 11.37 5.16 -22.34
N TYR A 277 12.69 5.00 -22.20
CA TYR A 277 13.30 4.22 -21.14
C TYR A 277 12.69 4.65 -19.81
N SER A 278 11.92 3.73 -19.22
CA SER A 278 11.39 3.87 -17.88
C SER A 278 12.55 3.71 -16.90
N LEU A 279 12.68 4.61 -15.92
CA LEU A 279 13.61 4.47 -14.79
C LEU A 279 13.41 3.16 -13.98
N VAL A 280 12.33 2.42 -14.26
CA VAL A 280 12.05 1.11 -13.66
C VAL A 280 12.83 -0.02 -14.35
N ASP A 281 13.03 0.05 -15.68
CA ASP A 281 13.80 -0.97 -16.41
C ASP A 281 15.31 -0.88 -16.08
N HIS A 282 15.78 0.33 -15.74
CA HIS A 282 17.16 0.54 -15.31
C HIS A 282 17.45 0.01 -13.90
N LEU A 283 16.42 -0.25 -13.08
CA LEU A 283 16.57 -0.83 -11.74
C LEU A 283 16.48 -2.36 -11.76
N GLU A 284 15.82 -2.94 -12.77
CA GLU A 284 15.74 -4.39 -12.95
C GLU A 284 17.07 -4.95 -13.52
N THR A 285 17.75 -4.19 -14.39
CA THR A 285 19.11 -4.55 -14.85
C THR A 285 20.19 -4.35 -13.78
N ILE A 286 20.00 -3.46 -12.80
CA ILE A 286 20.96 -3.29 -11.68
C ILE A 286 20.84 -4.44 -10.67
N TYR A 287 19.66 -5.06 -10.53
CA TYR A 287 19.48 -6.23 -9.66
C TYR A 287 19.94 -7.54 -10.30
N GLU A 288 19.83 -7.71 -11.62
CA GLU A 288 20.33 -8.93 -12.30
C GLU A 288 21.86 -8.97 -12.46
N VAL A 289 22.55 -7.81 -12.43
CA VAL A 289 24.03 -7.76 -12.49
C VAL A 289 24.69 -8.00 -11.12
N GLU A 290 23.97 -7.83 -10.00
CA GLU A 290 24.49 -8.15 -8.65
C GLU A 290 24.36 -9.64 -8.27
N GLU A 291 23.47 -10.43 -8.90
CA GLU A 291 23.38 -11.88 -8.64
C GLU A 291 24.42 -12.72 -9.40
N GLU A 292 24.97 -12.25 -10.53
CA GLU A 292 26.03 -12.96 -11.25
C GLU A 292 27.45 -12.75 -10.67
N GLN A 293 27.65 -11.82 -9.74
CA GLN A 293 28.95 -11.56 -9.08
C GLN A 293 29.11 -12.26 -7.71
N GLN A 294 28.15 -13.09 -7.29
CA GLN A 294 28.22 -13.87 -6.04
C GLN A 294 28.23 -15.40 -6.26
N GLN A 295 28.36 -15.87 -7.51
CA GLN A 295 28.48 -17.30 -7.84
C GLN A 295 29.77 -17.71 -8.59
N GLU A 296 30.76 -16.80 -8.70
CA GLU A 296 32.18 -17.15 -8.92
C GLU A 296 33.01 -16.88 -7.67
#